data_AF-A0A1F2TTJ6-F1
#
_entry.id   AF-A0A1F2TTJ6-F1
#
_cell.length_a   1.000
_cell.length_b   1.000
_cell.length_c   1.000
_cell.angle_alpha   90.00
_cell.angle_beta   90.00
_cell.angle_gamma   90.00
#
_symmetry.space_group_name_H-M   'P 1'
#
loop_
_entity.id
_entity.type
_entity.pdbx_description
1 polymer ?
#
loop_
_entity_poly.entity_id
_entity_poly.type
_entity_poly.pdbx_seq_one_letter_code
_entity_poly.pdbx_strand_id
1 'polypeptide(L)'
;MDTSQRTTLVDQLRKLPGEGAQREIALQRLADAYAAGEALSALSTAAARERATSGVVSDVLTAAAAAWDGCADRAEVGAFDAAAREQLRGAVASPAFLALVPIWIRELREIAVTRPETGACTVATAMQLWMWTMTHFQGTANQRATAIAELADASCALLAARCRILELATGAEGGRAPVDAAIHQEELLADLCHVQAARAAGAVGSVCAELVFGYRRHMAWNAEGCATCYGGDELDELEGLMPGIASAARAHGDVVEADGSHAPKAGPCARFDGVETFTHLRVRLDGCLTGARLAKDRAAAALFGLLSGTPAAL
;
A
#
# COMPACT_ATOMS: atom_id res chain seq x y z
N MET A 1 6.09 -15.53 6.95
CA MET A 1 6.30 -15.73 8.40
C MET A 1 6.62 -17.16 8.74
N ASP A 2 7.78 -17.38 9.37
CA ASP A 2 8.16 -18.65 10.00
C ASP A 2 7.13 -19.03 11.09
N THR A 3 6.77 -20.30 11.14
CA THR A 3 5.92 -20.93 12.18
C THR A 3 6.42 -20.58 13.59
N SER A 4 7.72 -20.34 13.75
CA SER A 4 8.35 -19.88 15.00
C SER A 4 7.82 -18.54 15.52
N GLN A 5 7.64 -17.53 14.66
CA GLN A 5 7.15 -16.20 15.08
C GLN A 5 5.67 -16.24 15.48
N ARG A 6 4.85 -17.04 14.79
CA ARG A 6 3.43 -17.28 15.18
C ARG A 6 3.37 -17.89 16.56
N THR A 7 4.15 -18.95 16.77
CA THR A 7 4.23 -19.67 18.04
C THR A 7 4.66 -18.72 19.16
N THR A 8 5.66 -17.86 18.91
CA THR A 8 6.12 -16.86 19.86
C THR A 8 5.03 -15.85 20.25
N LEU A 9 4.29 -15.30 19.28
CA LEU A 9 3.20 -14.35 19.55
C LEU A 9 2.04 -15.00 20.32
N VAL A 10 1.68 -16.24 19.96
CA VAL A 10 0.66 -17.02 20.66
C VAL A 10 1.08 -17.32 22.10
N ASP A 11 2.35 -17.68 22.32
CA ASP A 11 2.87 -17.94 23.66
C ASP A 11 2.99 -16.66 24.51
N GLN A 12 3.27 -15.51 23.89
CA GLN A 12 3.21 -14.21 24.57
C GLN A 12 1.77 -13.86 24.96
N LEU A 13 0.80 -14.08 24.08
CA LEU A 13 -0.62 -13.83 24.35
C LEU A 13 -1.14 -14.67 25.52
N ARG A 14 -0.74 -15.95 25.61
CA ARG A 14 -1.09 -16.84 26.73
C ARG A 14 -0.57 -16.34 28.09
N LYS A 15 0.51 -15.55 28.10
CA LYS A 15 1.13 -15.01 29.32
C LYS A 15 0.54 -13.67 29.76
N LEU A 16 -0.26 -13.02 28.90
CA LEU A 16 -0.88 -11.73 29.20
C LEU A 16 -2.19 -11.93 29.98
N PRO A 17 -2.52 -11.03 30.94
CA PRO A 17 -3.77 -11.09 31.70
C PRO A 17 -5.01 -11.01 30.78
N GLY A 18 -6.17 -11.44 31.31
CA GLY A 18 -7.43 -11.59 30.59
C GLY A 18 -7.91 -10.35 29.82
N GLU A 19 -7.64 -9.16 30.34
CA GLU A 19 -8.09 -7.87 29.80
C GLU A 19 -6.97 -6.83 29.85
N GLY A 20 -7.01 -5.85 28.92
CA GLY A 20 -6.15 -4.67 28.93
C GLY A 20 -5.43 -4.37 27.62
N ALA A 21 -4.99 -3.11 27.48
CA ALA A 21 -4.41 -2.57 26.25
C ALA A 21 -3.20 -3.37 25.70
N GLN A 22 -2.39 -3.97 26.57
CA GLN A 22 -1.25 -4.79 26.13
C GLN A 22 -1.68 -6.05 25.37
N ARG A 23 -2.79 -6.69 25.81
CA ARG A 23 -3.36 -7.87 25.15
C ARG A 23 -3.96 -7.49 23.81
N GLU A 24 -4.71 -6.39 23.75
CA GLU A 24 -5.26 -5.87 22.50
C GLU A 24 -4.15 -5.56 21.48
N ILE A 25 -3.09 -4.85 21.89
CA ILE A 25 -1.94 -4.58 21.01
C ILE A 25 -1.30 -5.89 20.51
N ALA A 26 -1.17 -6.90 21.37
CA ALA A 26 -0.63 -8.20 20.99
C ALA A 26 -1.54 -8.94 19.99
N LEU A 27 -2.86 -8.91 20.17
CA LEU A 27 -3.82 -9.49 19.22
C LEU A 27 -3.82 -8.76 17.87
N GLN A 28 -3.71 -7.44 17.89
CA GLN A 28 -3.59 -6.62 16.67
C GLN A 28 -2.32 -6.96 15.88
N ARG A 29 -1.19 -7.15 16.58
CA ARG A 29 0.07 -7.61 15.96
C ARG A 29 -0.07 -9.03 15.41
N LEU A 30 -0.79 -9.90 16.11
CA LEU A 30 -1.08 -11.25 15.63
C LEU A 30 -1.90 -11.20 14.34
N ALA A 31 -2.94 -10.38 14.28
CA ALA A 31 -3.76 -10.19 13.07
C ALA A 31 -2.93 -9.70 11.87
N ASP A 32 -2.04 -8.72 12.08
CA ASP A 32 -1.08 -8.31 11.04
C ASP A 32 -0.23 -9.49 10.57
N ALA A 33 0.27 -10.27 11.51
CA ALA A 33 1.21 -11.36 11.23
C ALA A 33 0.53 -12.52 10.47
N TYR A 34 -0.72 -12.85 10.81
CA TYR A 34 -1.55 -13.79 10.05
C TYR A 34 -1.86 -13.25 8.65
N ALA A 35 -2.27 -11.97 8.53
CA ALA A 35 -2.60 -11.37 7.25
C ALA A 35 -1.42 -11.42 6.25
N ALA A 36 -0.21 -11.10 6.72
CA ALA A 36 0.99 -11.22 5.90
C ALA A 36 1.36 -12.68 5.58
N GLY A 37 1.18 -13.60 6.55
CA GLY A 37 1.44 -15.02 6.36
C GLY A 37 0.53 -15.66 5.30
N GLU A 38 -0.77 -15.40 5.37
CA GLU A 38 -1.75 -15.88 4.40
C GLU A 38 -1.47 -15.30 3.01
N ALA A 39 -1.13 -14.02 2.92
CA ALA A 39 -0.79 -13.40 1.65
C ALA A 39 0.52 -13.96 1.04
N LEU A 40 1.50 -14.35 1.86
CA LEU A 40 2.73 -14.99 1.37
C LEU A 40 2.46 -16.40 0.87
N SER A 41 1.62 -17.15 1.59
CA SER A 41 1.15 -18.45 1.14
C SER A 41 0.44 -18.36 -0.21
N ALA A 42 -0.44 -17.37 -0.37
CA ALA A 42 -1.16 -17.11 -1.61
C ALA A 42 -0.24 -16.75 -2.77
N LEU A 43 0.71 -15.84 -2.54
CA LEU A 43 1.71 -15.46 -3.54
C LEU A 43 2.56 -16.66 -3.98
N SER A 44 3.02 -17.46 -3.03
CA SER A 44 3.84 -18.65 -3.30
C SER A 44 3.07 -19.70 -4.11
N THR A 45 1.79 -19.90 -3.77
CA THR A 45 0.89 -20.82 -4.48
C THR A 45 0.64 -20.34 -5.90
N ALA A 46 0.34 -19.05 -6.09
CA ALA A 46 0.15 -18.47 -7.41
C ALA A 46 1.42 -18.56 -8.26
N ALA A 47 2.59 -18.24 -7.69
CA ALA A 47 3.88 -18.40 -8.35
C ALA A 47 4.12 -19.85 -8.79
N ALA A 48 3.83 -20.83 -7.91
CA ALA A 48 3.98 -22.24 -8.24
C ALA A 48 3.06 -22.70 -9.38
N ARG A 49 1.81 -22.21 -9.44
CA ARG A 49 0.87 -22.51 -10.53
C ARG A 49 1.35 -21.95 -11.87
N GLU A 50 1.89 -20.75 -11.87
CA GLU A 50 2.33 -20.05 -13.09
C GLU A 50 3.67 -20.54 -13.65
N ARG A 51 4.49 -21.26 -12.85
CA ARG A 51 5.77 -21.82 -13.33
C ARG A 51 5.62 -22.74 -14.54
N ALA A 52 4.43 -23.33 -14.74
CA ALA A 52 4.17 -24.19 -15.90
C ALA A 52 3.92 -23.40 -17.20
N THR A 53 3.51 -22.14 -17.10
CA THR A 53 3.00 -21.36 -18.24
C THR A 53 4.07 -20.54 -18.95
N SER A 54 5.23 -20.31 -18.31
CA SER A 54 6.35 -19.46 -18.79
C SER A 54 5.92 -18.07 -19.31
N GLY A 55 6.29 -17.01 -18.61
CA GLY A 55 5.99 -15.64 -19.06
C GLY A 55 6.03 -14.61 -17.94
N VAL A 56 5.71 -13.36 -18.29
CA VAL A 56 5.90 -12.20 -17.40
C VAL A 56 5.18 -12.33 -16.05
N VAL A 57 4.00 -12.97 -16.01
CA VAL A 57 3.27 -13.22 -14.76
C VAL A 57 4.03 -14.22 -13.88
N SER A 58 4.49 -15.34 -14.46
CA SER A 58 5.32 -16.32 -13.77
C SER A 58 6.60 -15.69 -13.22
N ASP A 59 7.27 -14.86 -14.02
CA ASP A 59 8.53 -14.19 -13.66
C ASP A 59 8.32 -13.24 -12.48
N VAL A 60 7.31 -12.37 -12.56
CA VAL A 60 7.01 -11.40 -11.49
C VAL A 60 6.59 -12.10 -10.20
N LEU A 61 5.66 -13.06 -10.26
CA LEU A 61 5.17 -13.73 -9.06
C LEU A 61 6.26 -14.59 -8.40
N THR A 62 7.09 -15.28 -9.19
CA THR A 62 8.19 -16.09 -8.67
C THR A 62 9.26 -15.21 -8.03
N ALA A 63 9.67 -14.13 -8.70
CA ALA A 63 10.65 -13.20 -8.17
C ALA A 63 10.13 -12.48 -6.91
N ALA A 64 8.85 -12.06 -6.91
CA ALA A 64 8.22 -11.44 -5.75
C ALA A 64 8.11 -12.41 -4.57
N ALA A 65 7.70 -13.66 -4.79
CA ALA A 65 7.65 -14.68 -3.73
C ALA A 65 9.03 -14.94 -3.12
N ALA A 66 10.08 -14.94 -3.93
CA ALA A 66 11.46 -15.13 -3.48
C ALA A 66 12.05 -13.88 -2.79
N ALA A 67 11.67 -12.68 -3.22
CA ALA A 67 12.16 -11.42 -2.67
C ALA A 67 11.36 -10.93 -1.45
N TRP A 68 10.10 -11.35 -1.30
CA TRP A 68 9.23 -10.86 -0.24
C TRP A 68 9.56 -11.52 1.09
N ASP A 69 10.12 -10.72 2.00
CA ASP A 69 10.48 -11.21 3.34
C ASP A 69 9.25 -11.40 4.24
N GLY A 70 8.08 -10.84 3.89
CA GLY A 70 6.77 -11.10 4.53
C GLY A 70 6.66 -10.85 6.04
N CYS A 71 7.77 -10.52 6.70
CA CYS A 71 7.97 -10.40 8.14
C CYS A 71 9.02 -9.33 8.36
N ALA A 72 8.74 -8.38 9.23
CA ALA A 72 9.79 -7.49 9.70
C ALA A 72 10.93 -8.32 10.32
N ASP A 73 12.15 -7.88 10.04
CA ASP A 73 13.44 -8.32 10.58
C ASP A 73 14.07 -9.59 9.99
N ARG A 74 14.92 -9.40 8.96
CA ARG A 74 16.13 -10.23 8.75
C ARG A 74 17.35 -9.33 8.71
N ALA A 75 18.11 -9.37 9.81
CA ALA A 75 19.43 -8.74 9.89
C ALA A 75 20.50 -9.46 9.06
N GLU A 76 20.28 -10.68 8.54
CA GLU A 76 21.28 -11.40 7.74
C GLU A 76 20.63 -12.39 6.76
N VAL A 77 20.70 -12.15 5.43
CA VAL A 77 21.04 -13.11 4.34
C VAL A 77 21.16 -12.30 3.02
N GLY A 78 22.38 -11.93 2.61
CA GLY A 78 22.58 -10.85 1.62
C GLY A 78 22.61 -11.23 0.13
N ALA A 79 22.70 -12.51 -0.26
CA ALA A 79 23.01 -12.89 -1.66
C ALA A 79 21.81 -13.41 -2.47
N PHE A 80 21.01 -14.35 -1.93
CA PHE A 80 19.84 -14.90 -2.63
C PHE A 80 18.73 -13.87 -2.78
N ASP A 81 18.54 -13.04 -1.76
CA ASP A 81 17.58 -11.94 -1.82
C ASP A 81 18.00 -10.88 -2.86
N ALA A 82 19.29 -10.67 -3.10
CA ALA A 82 19.77 -9.69 -4.08
C ALA A 82 19.47 -10.12 -5.52
N ALA A 83 19.69 -11.40 -5.85
CA ALA A 83 19.37 -11.93 -7.18
C ALA A 83 17.84 -11.94 -7.43
N ALA A 84 17.04 -12.33 -6.43
CA ALA A 84 15.59 -12.30 -6.51
C ALA A 84 15.06 -10.86 -6.69
N ARG A 85 15.60 -9.90 -5.94
CA ARG A 85 15.25 -8.47 -6.09
C ARG A 85 15.64 -7.93 -7.46
N GLU A 86 16.81 -8.30 -7.98
CA GLU A 86 17.21 -7.87 -9.32
C GLU A 86 16.30 -8.46 -10.41
N GLN A 87 15.96 -9.75 -10.31
CA GLN A 87 14.97 -10.36 -11.20
C GLN A 87 13.62 -9.66 -11.11
N LEU A 88 13.17 -9.34 -9.89
CA LEU A 88 11.92 -8.63 -9.66
C LEU A 88 11.94 -7.25 -10.32
N ARG A 89 13.01 -6.46 -10.13
CA ARG A 89 13.18 -5.14 -10.76
C ARG A 89 13.05 -5.21 -12.28
N GLY A 90 13.77 -6.15 -12.90
CA GLY A 90 13.68 -6.36 -14.35
C GLY A 90 12.27 -6.74 -14.80
N ALA A 91 11.61 -7.63 -14.06
CA ALA A 91 10.28 -8.13 -14.40
C ALA A 91 9.19 -7.04 -14.25
N VAL A 92 9.17 -6.29 -13.14
CA VAL A 92 8.15 -5.26 -12.89
C VAL A 92 8.37 -3.98 -13.70
N ALA A 93 9.59 -3.71 -14.15
CA ALA A 93 9.88 -2.61 -15.07
C ALA A 93 9.61 -2.98 -16.53
N SER A 94 9.32 -4.25 -16.83
CA SER A 94 9.10 -4.70 -18.20
C SER A 94 7.83 -4.08 -18.81
N PRO A 95 7.84 -3.72 -20.11
CA PRO A 95 6.64 -3.20 -20.78
C PRO A 95 5.46 -4.18 -20.72
N ALA A 96 5.73 -5.48 -20.77
CA ALA A 96 4.71 -6.52 -20.69
C ALA A 96 4.00 -6.50 -19.34
N PHE A 97 4.73 -6.36 -18.23
CA PHE A 97 4.12 -6.27 -16.91
C PHE A 97 3.33 -4.97 -16.75
N LEU A 98 3.91 -3.84 -17.15
CA LEU A 98 3.24 -2.54 -17.06
C LEU A 98 1.93 -2.50 -17.86
N ALA A 99 1.83 -3.23 -18.97
CA ALA A 99 0.59 -3.39 -19.74
C ALA A 99 -0.46 -4.26 -19.02
N LEU A 100 -0.05 -5.18 -18.14
CA LEU A 100 -0.95 -6.02 -17.34
C LEU A 100 -1.54 -5.29 -16.13
N VAL A 101 -0.80 -4.37 -15.52
CA VAL A 101 -1.22 -3.68 -14.29
C VAL A 101 -2.61 -3.01 -14.41
N PRO A 102 -2.96 -2.29 -15.50
CA PRO A 102 -4.31 -1.76 -15.69
C PRO A 102 -5.41 -2.82 -15.73
N ILE A 103 -5.12 -4.03 -16.22
CA ILE A 103 -6.06 -5.15 -16.25
C ILE A 103 -6.29 -5.65 -14.82
N TRP A 104 -5.22 -5.85 -14.06
CA TRP A 104 -5.31 -6.28 -12.66
C TRP A 104 -6.03 -5.25 -11.77
N ILE A 105 -5.83 -3.96 -12.01
CA ILE A 105 -6.57 -2.88 -11.35
C ILE A 105 -8.08 -3.01 -11.62
N ARG A 106 -8.47 -3.34 -12.86
CA ARG A 106 -9.88 -3.50 -13.23
C ARG A 106 -10.50 -4.73 -12.56
N GLU A 107 -9.80 -5.86 -12.61
CA GLU A 107 -10.22 -7.10 -11.94
C GLU A 107 -10.44 -6.89 -10.44
N LEU A 108 -9.49 -6.23 -9.75
CA LEU A 108 -9.65 -5.91 -8.32
C LEU A 108 -10.83 -4.97 -8.05
N ARG A 109 -11.14 -4.04 -8.96
CA ARG A 109 -12.32 -3.18 -8.84
C ARG A 109 -13.61 -3.97 -9.03
N GLU A 110 -13.64 -4.92 -9.95
CA GLU A 110 -14.79 -5.82 -10.15
C GLU A 110 -15.03 -6.70 -8.91
N ILE A 111 -13.96 -7.24 -8.31
CA ILE A 111 -14.05 -7.97 -7.04
C ILE A 111 -14.58 -7.07 -5.92
N ALA A 112 -14.12 -5.82 -5.84
CA ALA A 112 -14.57 -4.89 -4.81
C ALA A 112 -16.06 -4.53 -4.88
N VAL A 113 -16.72 -4.72 -6.04
CA VAL A 113 -18.17 -4.51 -6.18
C VAL A 113 -18.96 -5.58 -5.41
N THR A 114 -18.49 -6.83 -5.43
CA THR A 114 -19.20 -7.97 -4.83
C THR A 114 -18.66 -8.38 -3.47
N ARG A 115 -17.40 -8.05 -3.18
CA ARG A 115 -16.67 -8.41 -1.95
C ARG A 115 -15.88 -7.20 -1.39
N PRO A 116 -16.57 -6.08 -1.03
CA PRO A 116 -15.92 -4.86 -0.57
C PRO A 116 -15.09 -5.04 0.70
N GLU A 117 -15.42 -6.04 1.53
CA GLU A 117 -14.75 -6.36 2.79
C GLU A 117 -13.29 -6.81 2.60
N THR A 118 -12.90 -7.27 1.40
CA THR A 118 -11.57 -7.82 1.12
C THR A 118 -10.45 -6.78 0.97
N GLY A 119 -10.80 -5.49 0.86
CA GLY A 119 -9.82 -4.43 0.57
C GLY A 119 -9.34 -4.40 -0.89
N ALA A 120 -10.02 -5.07 -1.82
CA ALA A 120 -9.62 -5.11 -3.24
C ALA A 120 -9.53 -3.71 -3.89
N CYS A 121 -10.43 -2.78 -3.54
CA CYS A 121 -10.38 -1.40 -4.04
C CYS A 121 -9.13 -0.65 -3.53
N THR A 122 -8.70 -0.94 -2.31
CA THR A 122 -7.48 -0.40 -1.69
C THR A 122 -6.24 -0.85 -2.45
N VAL A 123 -6.12 -2.16 -2.75
CA VAL A 123 -5.01 -2.70 -3.56
C VAL A 123 -5.02 -2.12 -4.98
N ALA A 124 -6.20 -2.04 -5.61
CA ALA A 124 -6.35 -1.45 -6.95
C ALA A 124 -5.86 0.02 -7.00
N THR A 125 -6.22 0.81 -5.99
CA THR A 125 -5.81 2.22 -5.89
C THR A 125 -4.31 2.34 -5.61
N ALA A 126 -3.76 1.48 -4.75
CA ALA A 126 -2.32 1.44 -4.49
C ALA A 126 -1.51 1.04 -5.75
N MET A 127 -1.98 0.05 -6.52
CA MET A 127 -1.38 -0.33 -7.80
C MET A 127 -1.43 0.83 -8.82
N GLN A 128 -2.51 1.62 -8.82
CA GLN A 128 -2.62 2.79 -9.68
C GLN A 128 -1.60 3.88 -9.31
N LEU A 129 -1.43 4.17 -8.02
CA LEU A 129 -0.42 5.10 -7.53
C LEU A 129 1.00 4.61 -7.86
N TRP A 130 1.27 3.33 -7.63
CA TRP A 130 2.53 2.67 -7.96
C TRP A 130 2.87 2.81 -9.45
N MET A 131 1.91 2.50 -10.34
CA MET A 131 2.10 2.56 -11.79
C MET A 131 2.33 4.00 -12.28
N TRP A 132 1.60 4.96 -11.72
CA TRP A 132 1.81 6.37 -12.01
C TRP A 132 3.24 6.78 -11.64
N THR A 133 3.72 6.36 -10.47
CA THR A 133 5.07 6.69 -9.97
C THR A 133 6.16 6.05 -10.84
N MET A 134 5.99 4.79 -11.25
CA MET A 134 6.87 4.13 -12.24
C MET A 134 7.00 4.94 -13.54
N THR A 135 5.89 5.53 -14.00
CA THR A 135 5.84 6.33 -15.22
C THR A 135 6.47 7.70 -15.03
N HIS A 136 6.32 8.31 -13.85
CA HIS A 136 6.91 9.61 -13.52
C HIS A 136 8.44 9.63 -13.67
N PHE A 137 9.11 8.55 -13.26
CA PHE A 137 10.58 8.46 -13.27
C PHE A 137 11.19 8.01 -14.61
N GLN A 138 10.49 8.14 -15.74
CA GLN A 138 11.03 7.66 -17.02
C GLN A 138 12.17 8.53 -17.61
N GLY A 139 12.34 9.79 -17.16
CA GLY A 139 13.21 10.80 -17.79
C GLY A 139 14.68 10.87 -17.33
N THR A 140 15.03 10.44 -16.11
CA THR A 140 16.38 10.59 -15.53
C THR A 140 16.97 9.25 -15.12
N ALA A 141 18.05 8.78 -15.78
CA ALA A 141 18.54 7.41 -15.65
C ALA A 141 18.84 6.96 -14.20
N ASN A 142 19.51 7.79 -13.40
CA ASN A 142 19.88 7.42 -12.02
C ASN A 142 18.69 7.41 -11.05
N GLN A 143 17.78 8.38 -11.14
CA GLN A 143 16.56 8.42 -10.33
C GLN A 143 15.61 7.29 -10.75
N ARG A 144 15.56 6.98 -12.05
CA ARG A 144 14.81 5.85 -12.60
C ARG A 144 15.26 4.52 -12.00
N ALA A 145 16.56 4.25 -11.97
CA ALA A 145 17.08 3.02 -11.41
C ALA A 145 16.72 2.85 -9.92
N THR A 146 16.87 3.92 -9.14
CA THR A 146 16.52 3.90 -7.71
C THR A 146 15.01 3.77 -7.50
N ALA A 147 14.20 4.53 -8.24
CA ALA A 147 12.74 4.44 -8.18
C ALA A 147 12.25 3.04 -8.54
N ILE A 148 12.80 2.40 -9.58
CA ILE A 148 12.46 1.03 -9.94
C ILE A 148 12.82 0.05 -8.82
N ALA A 149 13.97 0.22 -8.16
CA ALA A 149 14.39 -0.63 -7.05
C ALA A 149 13.39 -0.57 -5.88
N GLU A 150 13.09 0.63 -5.40
CA GLU A 150 12.16 0.86 -4.28
C GLU A 150 10.72 0.43 -4.62
N LEU A 151 10.28 0.74 -5.84
CA LEU A 151 8.94 0.35 -6.30
C LEU A 151 8.83 -1.17 -6.52
N ALA A 152 9.90 -1.85 -6.93
CA ALA A 152 9.92 -3.30 -7.02
C ALA A 152 9.74 -3.94 -5.63
N ASP A 153 10.49 -3.49 -4.63
CA ASP A 153 10.37 -4.01 -3.27
C ASP A 153 8.98 -3.74 -2.67
N ALA A 154 8.42 -2.54 -2.90
CA ALA A 154 7.05 -2.22 -2.48
C ALA A 154 5.98 -3.05 -3.21
N SER A 155 6.23 -3.49 -4.45
CA SER A 155 5.27 -4.27 -5.23
C SER A 155 5.01 -5.66 -4.65
N CYS A 156 5.97 -6.24 -3.91
CA CYS A 156 5.82 -7.55 -3.27
C CYS A 156 4.55 -7.64 -2.41
N ALA A 157 4.31 -6.64 -1.56
CA ALA A 157 3.13 -6.60 -0.69
C ALA A 157 1.82 -6.42 -1.47
N LEU A 158 1.84 -5.70 -2.59
CA LEU A 158 0.68 -5.54 -3.48
C LEU A 158 0.33 -6.84 -4.21
N LEU A 159 1.36 -7.51 -4.75
CA LEU A 159 1.21 -8.78 -5.45
C LEU A 159 0.66 -9.85 -4.53
N ALA A 160 1.18 -9.91 -3.31
CA ALA A 160 0.69 -10.81 -2.28
C ALA A 160 -0.76 -10.54 -1.87
N ALA A 161 -1.10 -9.26 -1.61
CA ALA A 161 -2.46 -8.88 -1.29
C ALA A 161 -3.43 -9.26 -2.43
N ARG A 162 -3.04 -9.00 -3.68
CA ARG A 162 -3.81 -9.39 -4.86
C ARG A 162 -4.00 -10.91 -4.94
N CYS A 163 -2.92 -11.70 -4.82
CA CYS A 163 -3.01 -13.16 -4.87
C CYS A 163 -3.99 -13.69 -3.81
N ARG A 164 -3.92 -13.17 -2.58
CA ARG A 164 -4.83 -13.61 -1.51
C ARG A 164 -6.29 -13.26 -1.79
N ILE A 165 -6.55 -12.05 -2.28
CA ILE A 165 -7.90 -11.60 -2.66
C ILE A 165 -8.46 -12.49 -3.76
N LEU A 166 -7.65 -12.87 -4.75
CA LEU A 166 -8.07 -13.75 -5.84
C LEU A 166 -8.37 -15.18 -5.37
N GLU A 167 -7.55 -15.74 -4.48
CA GLU A 167 -7.83 -17.05 -3.90
C GLU A 167 -9.17 -17.07 -3.16
N LEU A 168 -9.43 -16.04 -2.35
CA LEU A 168 -10.69 -15.89 -1.65
C LEU A 168 -11.87 -15.72 -2.62
N ALA A 169 -11.73 -14.85 -3.62
CA ALA A 169 -12.78 -14.57 -4.61
C ALA A 169 -13.13 -15.78 -5.49
N THR A 170 -12.14 -16.64 -5.78
CA THR A 170 -12.32 -17.84 -6.61
C THR A 170 -12.76 -19.07 -5.80
N GLY A 171 -12.82 -18.97 -4.46
CA GLY A 171 -13.15 -20.10 -3.58
C GLY A 171 -12.11 -21.22 -3.64
N ALA A 172 -10.87 -20.90 -4.01
CA ALA A 172 -9.78 -21.85 -4.11
C ALA A 172 -9.25 -22.21 -2.71
N GLU A 173 -10.03 -22.96 -1.91
CA GLU A 173 -9.58 -23.50 -0.62
C GLU A 173 -9.30 -25.00 -0.70
N GLY A 174 -8.10 -25.37 -0.25
CA GLY A 174 -7.79 -26.75 0.11
C GLY A 174 -8.50 -27.13 1.40
N GLY A 175 -9.35 -28.15 1.34
CA GLY A 175 -9.91 -28.85 2.51
C GLY A 175 -11.06 -28.12 3.20
N ARG A 176 -12.30 -28.44 2.81
CA ARG A 176 -13.51 -27.84 3.37
C ARG A 176 -13.75 -28.28 4.82
N ALA A 177 -13.84 -27.32 5.73
CA ALA A 177 -14.35 -27.49 7.10
C ALA A 177 -15.90 -27.51 7.13
N PRO A 178 -16.55 -27.89 8.25
CA PRO A 178 -18.01 -27.81 8.41
C PRO A 178 -18.56 -26.40 8.12
N VAL A 179 -19.79 -26.27 7.61
CA VAL A 179 -20.33 -25.01 7.06
C VAL A 179 -20.22 -23.82 8.03
N ASP A 180 -20.54 -24.00 9.31
CA ASP A 180 -20.46 -22.91 10.30
C ASP A 180 -19.02 -22.51 10.64
N ALA A 181 -18.11 -23.49 10.69
CA ALA A 181 -16.67 -23.22 10.85
C ALA A 181 -16.07 -22.58 9.59
N ALA A 182 -16.59 -22.93 8.41
CA ALA A 182 -16.17 -22.39 7.12
C ALA A 182 -16.65 -20.94 6.91
N ILE A 183 -17.86 -20.57 7.37
CA ILE A 183 -18.36 -19.18 7.30
C ILE A 183 -17.50 -18.25 8.16
N HIS A 184 -17.23 -18.62 9.42
CA HIS A 184 -16.33 -17.85 10.28
C HIS A 184 -14.89 -17.80 9.77
N GLN A 185 -14.46 -18.80 9.00
CA GLN A 185 -13.18 -18.80 8.32
C GLN A 185 -13.16 -17.84 7.13
N GLU A 186 -14.21 -17.80 6.29
CA GLU A 186 -14.29 -16.89 5.14
C GLU A 186 -14.30 -15.41 5.59
N GLU A 187 -15.08 -15.07 6.62
CA GLU A 187 -15.12 -13.71 7.19
C GLU A 187 -13.76 -13.30 7.75
N LEU A 188 -13.12 -14.17 8.55
CA LEU A 188 -11.77 -13.94 9.07
C LEU A 188 -10.78 -13.72 7.91
N LEU A 189 -10.83 -14.55 6.87
CA LEU A 189 -9.94 -14.44 5.73
C LEU A 189 -10.16 -13.15 4.94
N ALA A 190 -11.41 -12.71 4.81
CA ALA A 190 -11.74 -11.44 4.18
C ALA A 190 -11.21 -10.25 4.99
N ASP A 191 -11.33 -10.31 6.32
CA ASP A 191 -10.74 -9.32 7.22
C ASP A 191 -9.21 -9.31 7.14
N LEU A 192 -8.56 -10.47 7.09
CA LEU A 192 -7.11 -10.58 6.89
C LEU A 192 -6.67 -10.04 5.52
N CYS A 193 -7.46 -10.24 4.45
CA CYS A 193 -7.24 -9.60 3.15
C CYS A 193 -7.26 -8.07 3.30
N HIS A 194 -8.24 -7.51 3.99
CA HIS A 194 -8.34 -6.08 4.20
C HIS A 194 -7.16 -5.52 5.00
N VAL A 195 -6.76 -6.20 6.08
CA VAL A 195 -5.59 -5.84 6.88
C VAL A 195 -4.34 -5.80 6.01
N GLN A 196 -4.12 -6.83 5.18
CA GLN A 196 -2.96 -6.87 4.30
C GLN A 196 -3.04 -5.80 3.19
N ALA A 197 -4.22 -5.57 2.61
CA ALA A 197 -4.45 -4.53 1.61
C ALA A 197 -4.09 -3.14 2.14
N ALA A 198 -4.53 -2.83 3.37
CA ALA A 198 -4.22 -1.57 4.03
C ALA A 198 -2.72 -1.40 4.31
N ARG A 199 -2.04 -2.47 4.75
CA ARG A 199 -0.59 -2.45 4.98
C ARG A 199 0.19 -2.24 3.68
N ALA A 200 -0.17 -2.97 2.62
CA ALA A 200 0.46 -2.82 1.31
C ALA A 200 0.25 -1.40 0.75
N ALA A 201 -0.97 -0.86 0.87
CA ALA A 201 -1.29 0.50 0.48
C ALA A 201 -0.48 1.56 1.24
N GLY A 202 -0.38 1.44 2.56
CA GLY A 202 0.42 2.36 3.38
C GLY A 202 1.90 2.37 3.00
N ALA A 203 2.50 1.18 2.82
CA ALA A 203 3.90 1.05 2.41
C ALA A 203 4.15 1.68 1.02
N VAL A 204 3.32 1.35 0.04
CA VAL A 204 3.41 1.92 -1.32
C VAL A 204 3.19 3.42 -1.31
N GLY A 205 2.22 3.91 -0.53
CA GLY A 205 1.95 5.33 -0.37
C GLY A 205 3.17 6.10 0.16
N SER A 206 3.84 5.57 1.18
CA SER A 206 5.07 6.17 1.74
C SER A 206 6.18 6.23 0.69
N VAL A 207 6.54 5.08 0.09
CA VAL A 207 7.61 4.98 -0.91
C VAL A 207 7.34 5.90 -2.10
N CYS A 208 6.11 5.94 -2.61
CA CYS A 208 5.76 6.82 -3.72
C CYS A 208 5.91 8.31 -3.36
N ALA A 209 5.55 8.72 -2.13
CA ALA A 209 5.76 10.10 -1.70
C ALA A 209 7.24 10.45 -1.57
N GLU A 210 8.00 9.58 -0.90
CA GLU A 210 9.43 9.78 -0.68
C GLU A 210 10.18 9.88 -2.00
N LEU A 211 9.87 9.04 -2.99
CA LEU A 211 10.47 9.15 -4.31
C LEU A 211 10.11 10.48 -4.99
N VAL A 212 8.82 10.79 -5.11
CA VAL A 212 8.32 11.93 -5.89
C VAL A 212 8.76 13.29 -5.32
N PHE A 213 8.80 13.41 -4.00
CA PHE A 213 9.19 14.65 -3.32
C PHE A 213 10.66 14.65 -2.88
N GLY A 214 11.24 13.50 -2.52
CA GLY A 214 12.58 13.42 -1.91
C GLY A 214 13.75 13.71 -2.83
N TYR A 215 13.58 13.58 -4.15
CA TYR A 215 14.60 14.03 -5.12
C TYR A 215 14.61 15.54 -5.37
N ARG A 216 13.69 16.29 -4.75
CA ARG A 216 13.55 17.72 -4.95
C ARG A 216 14.25 18.47 -3.83
N ARG A 217 14.92 19.56 -4.19
CA ARG A 217 15.37 20.52 -3.18
C ARG A 217 14.14 21.20 -2.57
N HIS A 218 14.20 21.45 -1.27
CA HIS A 218 13.22 22.32 -0.64
C HIS A 218 13.24 23.67 -1.36
N MET A 219 12.08 24.14 -1.82
CA MET A 219 12.01 25.41 -2.53
C MET A 219 12.34 26.56 -1.58
N ALA A 220 12.84 27.65 -2.14
CA ALA A 220 13.13 28.88 -1.43
C ALA A 220 12.29 30.01 -2.04
N TRP A 221 12.08 31.09 -1.29
CA TRP A 221 11.45 32.32 -1.78
C TRP A 221 12.42 33.11 -2.68
N ASN A 222 12.77 32.52 -3.83
CA ASN A 222 13.60 33.13 -4.87
C ASN A 222 12.82 33.14 -6.19
N ALA A 223 13.37 33.77 -7.24
CA ALA A 223 12.68 33.89 -8.53
C ALA A 223 12.22 32.54 -9.11
N GLU A 224 13.00 31.47 -8.96
CA GLU A 224 12.65 30.12 -9.43
C GLU A 224 11.50 29.51 -8.62
N GLY A 225 11.54 29.58 -7.29
CA GLY A 225 10.49 29.06 -6.42
C GLY A 225 9.19 29.87 -6.49
N CYS A 226 9.30 31.19 -6.63
CA CYS A 226 8.17 32.10 -6.71
C CYS A 226 7.51 32.16 -8.09
N ALA A 227 8.11 31.55 -9.13
CA ALA A 227 7.64 31.63 -10.53
C ALA A 227 6.19 31.16 -10.75
N THR A 228 5.61 30.46 -9.77
CA THR A 228 4.25 29.93 -9.85
C THR A 228 3.38 30.26 -8.62
N CYS A 229 3.87 31.14 -7.74
CA CYS A 229 3.09 31.71 -6.64
C CYS A 229 2.08 32.72 -7.19
N TYR A 230 0.99 32.92 -6.47
CA TYR A 230 0.08 34.02 -6.77
C TYR A 230 0.74 35.36 -6.36
N GLY A 231 0.60 36.38 -7.21
CA GLY A 231 0.87 37.76 -6.81
C GLY A 231 -0.31 38.30 -5.99
N GLY A 232 -0.03 39.01 -4.90
CA GLY A 232 -1.07 39.63 -4.06
C GLY A 232 -2.00 40.56 -4.86
N ASP A 233 -1.42 41.41 -5.71
CA ASP A 233 -2.18 42.34 -6.57
C ASP A 233 -3.04 41.58 -7.60
N GLU A 234 -2.51 40.52 -8.21
CA GLU A 234 -3.24 39.67 -9.15
C GLU A 234 -4.44 38.99 -8.47
N LEU A 235 -4.27 38.52 -7.23
CA LEU A 235 -5.37 37.93 -6.46
C LEU A 235 -6.46 38.95 -6.15
N ASP A 236 -6.09 40.18 -5.82
CA ASP A 236 -7.05 41.25 -5.52
C ASP A 236 -7.85 41.64 -6.78
N GLU A 237 -7.23 41.60 -7.96
CA GLU A 237 -7.94 41.73 -9.24
C GLU A 237 -8.87 40.53 -9.50
N LEU A 238 -8.40 39.30 -9.27
CA LEU A 238 -9.18 38.08 -9.47
C LEU A 238 -10.38 37.95 -8.51
N GLU A 239 -10.35 38.59 -7.35
CA GLU A 239 -11.45 38.61 -6.39
C GLU A 239 -12.74 39.17 -7.00
N GLY A 240 -12.64 40.14 -7.92
CA GLY A 240 -13.78 40.69 -8.65
C GLY A 240 -14.44 39.68 -9.61
N LEU A 241 -13.70 38.65 -10.06
CA LEU A 241 -14.18 37.60 -10.96
C LEU A 241 -14.59 36.32 -10.20
N MET A 242 -13.84 35.97 -9.15
CA MET A 242 -14.04 34.80 -8.32
C MET A 242 -13.99 35.22 -6.84
N PRO A 243 -15.13 35.68 -6.28
CA PRO A 243 -15.19 36.08 -4.89
C PRO A 243 -14.71 34.97 -3.95
N GLY A 244 -13.83 35.31 -3.02
CA GLY A 244 -13.21 34.43 -2.03
C GLY A 244 -11.83 33.90 -2.44
N ILE A 245 -11.38 34.06 -3.70
CA ILE A 245 -10.09 33.52 -4.14
C ILE A 245 -8.92 34.20 -3.43
N ALA A 246 -8.98 35.51 -3.22
CA ALA A 246 -7.90 36.26 -2.59
C ALA A 246 -7.68 35.79 -1.14
N SER A 247 -8.77 35.60 -0.41
CA SER A 247 -8.72 35.07 0.97
C SER A 247 -8.27 33.62 1.00
N ALA A 248 -8.79 32.76 0.12
CA ALA A 248 -8.46 31.34 0.11
C ALA A 248 -7.00 31.09 -0.29
N ALA A 249 -6.49 31.80 -1.30
CA ALA A 249 -5.10 31.68 -1.75
C ALA A 249 -4.13 32.17 -0.67
N ARG A 250 -4.42 33.28 0.02
CA ARG A 250 -3.60 33.74 1.16
C ARG A 250 -3.66 32.82 2.37
N ALA A 251 -4.77 32.11 2.58
CA ALA A 251 -4.93 31.17 3.70
C ALA A 251 -4.29 29.80 3.44
N HIS A 252 -4.29 29.32 2.20
CA HIS A 252 -3.98 27.92 1.88
C HIS A 252 -2.95 27.73 0.76
N GLY A 253 -2.64 28.77 0.01
CA GLY A 253 -1.71 28.76 -1.12
C GLY A 253 -0.42 29.51 -0.84
N ASP A 254 0.39 29.61 -1.89
CA ASP A 254 1.60 30.41 -1.90
C ASP A 254 1.34 31.76 -2.56
N VAL A 255 1.49 32.81 -1.75
CA VAL A 255 1.28 34.20 -2.17
C VAL A 255 2.51 35.00 -1.85
N VAL A 256 2.93 35.81 -2.82
CA VAL A 256 3.92 36.86 -2.64
C VAL A 256 3.19 38.19 -2.77
N GLU A 257 3.13 38.94 -1.68
CA GLU A 257 2.47 40.25 -1.63
C GLU A 257 3.31 41.30 -2.39
N ALA A 258 2.69 42.46 -2.68
CA ALA A 258 3.34 43.53 -3.42
C ALA A 258 4.61 44.08 -2.74
N ASP A 259 4.69 44.01 -1.40
CA ASP A 259 5.87 44.38 -0.62
C ASP A 259 6.93 43.28 -0.53
N GLY A 260 6.71 42.16 -1.23
CA GLY A 260 7.57 40.97 -1.23
C GLY A 260 7.38 40.07 -0.01
N SER A 261 6.46 40.40 0.90
CA SER A 261 6.15 39.53 2.03
C SER A 261 5.42 38.27 1.60
N HIS A 262 5.55 37.22 2.41
CA HIS A 262 4.97 35.90 2.15
C HIS A 262 4.79 35.15 3.48
N ALA A 263 4.11 34.00 3.43
CA ALA A 263 3.89 33.15 4.60
C ALA A 263 5.22 32.76 5.30
N PRO A 264 5.22 32.58 6.64
CA PRO A 264 6.41 32.25 7.42
C PRO A 264 6.79 30.76 7.28
N LYS A 265 7.20 30.36 6.08
CA LYS A 265 7.76 29.04 5.77
C LYS A 265 9.05 29.17 4.96
N ALA A 266 9.86 28.12 4.87
CA ALA A 266 11.17 28.18 4.22
C ALA A 266 11.12 28.45 2.70
N GLY A 267 9.99 28.17 2.06
CA GLY A 267 9.72 28.46 0.65
C GLY A 267 8.33 27.97 0.24
N PRO A 268 7.94 28.17 -1.03
CA PRO A 268 6.66 27.69 -1.54
C PRO A 268 6.51 26.16 -1.46
N CYS A 269 5.28 25.66 -1.52
CA CYS A 269 4.92 24.24 -1.48
C CYS A 269 5.41 23.52 -2.74
N ALA A 270 5.99 22.33 -2.59
CA ALA A 270 6.59 21.56 -3.69
C ALA A 270 5.68 21.47 -4.92
N ARG A 271 6.20 21.84 -6.09
CA ARG A 271 5.46 21.83 -7.36
C ARG A 271 6.25 21.12 -8.46
N PHE A 272 5.54 20.36 -9.29
CA PHE A 272 6.07 19.68 -10.47
C PHE A 272 4.96 19.17 -11.38
N ASP A 273 5.32 18.84 -12.61
CA ASP A 273 4.40 18.28 -13.59
C ASP A 273 3.79 16.96 -13.11
N GLY A 274 2.47 16.96 -12.92
CA GLY A 274 1.72 15.82 -12.41
C GLY A 274 1.52 15.77 -10.89
N VAL A 275 1.92 16.81 -10.14
CA VAL A 275 1.70 16.88 -8.68
C VAL A 275 0.23 16.79 -8.29
N GLU A 276 -0.67 17.36 -9.09
CA GLU A 276 -2.12 17.29 -8.86
C GLU A 276 -2.65 15.86 -9.00
N THR A 277 -2.26 15.17 -10.08
CA THR A 277 -2.60 13.76 -10.30
C THR A 277 -2.08 12.88 -9.18
N PHE A 278 -0.82 13.08 -8.76
CA PHE A 278 -0.25 12.36 -7.63
C PHE A 278 -1.04 12.60 -6.34
N THR A 279 -1.30 13.86 -6.01
CA THR A 279 -2.03 14.25 -4.79
C THR A 279 -3.44 13.67 -4.78
N HIS A 280 -4.13 13.69 -5.90
CA HIS A 280 -5.46 13.07 -6.02
C HIS A 280 -5.39 11.55 -5.82
N LEU A 281 -4.44 10.85 -6.43
CA LEU A 281 -4.25 9.41 -6.21
C LEU A 281 -3.93 9.09 -4.75
N ARG A 282 -3.15 9.94 -4.07
CA ARG A 282 -2.85 9.83 -2.64
C ARG A 282 -4.08 10.00 -1.76
N VAL A 283 -4.83 11.08 -1.94
CA VAL A 283 -6.07 11.32 -1.18
C VAL A 283 -7.07 10.18 -1.39
N ARG A 284 -7.20 9.69 -2.63
CA ARG A 284 -8.05 8.54 -2.92
C ARG A 284 -7.58 7.27 -2.21
N LEU A 285 -6.28 7.00 -2.19
CA LEU A 285 -5.71 5.84 -1.50
C LEU A 285 -6.00 5.88 0.00
N ASP A 286 -5.82 7.04 0.63
CA ASP A 286 -6.10 7.24 2.05
C ASP A 286 -7.60 6.99 2.36
N GLY A 287 -8.49 7.48 1.50
CA GLY A 287 -9.93 7.19 1.59
C GLY A 287 -10.26 5.70 1.46
N CYS A 288 -9.53 4.97 0.60
CA CYS A 288 -9.70 3.52 0.45
C CYS A 288 -9.25 2.70 1.69
N LEU A 289 -8.64 3.30 2.71
CA LEU A 289 -8.34 2.62 3.99
C LEU A 289 -9.56 2.54 4.93
N THR A 290 -10.69 3.11 4.54
CA THR A 290 -11.93 3.09 5.32
C THR A 290 -12.30 1.67 5.73
N GLY A 291 -12.47 1.43 7.03
CA GLY A 291 -12.84 0.13 7.59
C GLY A 291 -11.67 -0.82 7.88
N ALA A 292 -10.44 -0.50 7.46
CA ALA A 292 -9.29 -1.39 7.67
C ALA A 292 -8.99 -1.68 9.15
N ARG A 293 -9.18 -0.69 10.03
CA ARG A 293 -9.02 -0.89 11.49
C ARG A 293 -10.13 -1.76 12.08
N LEU A 294 -11.37 -1.57 11.63
CA LEU A 294 -12.49 -2.42 12.06
C LEU A 294 -12.32 -3.87 11.60
N ALA A 295 -11.84 -4.09 10.38
CA ALA A 295 -11.48 -5.42 9.88
C ALA A 295 -10.39 -6.05 10.74
N LYS A 296 -9.38 -5.26 11.13
CA LYS A 296 -8.33 -5.73 12.02
C LYS A 296 -8.83 -6.11 13.41
N ASP A 297 -9.74 -5.33 13.98
CA ASP A 297 -10.38 -5.62 15.27
C ASP A 297 -11.16 -6.93 15.22
N ARG A 298 -11.96 -7.13 14.16
CA ARG A 298 -12.68 -8.40 13.94
C ARG A 298 -11.74 -9.58 13.75
N ALA A 299 -10.69 -9.44 12.93
CA ALA A 299 -9.69 -10.49 12.75
C ALA A 299 -9.00 -10.84 14.08
N ALA A 300 -8.64 -9.84 14.87
CA ALA A 300 -8.05 -10.03 16.20
C ALA A 300 -8.99 -10.78 17.14
N ALA A 301 -10.29 -10.44 17.16
CA ALA A 301 -11.30 -11.13 17.96
C ALA A 301 -11.53 -12.57 17.51
N ALA A 302 -11.63 -12.82 16.21
CA ALA A 302 -11.80 -14.16 15.64
C ALA A 302 -10.57 -15.06 15.92
N LEU A 303 -9.35 -14.54 15.71
CA LEU A 303 -8.12 -15.26 16.07
C LEU A 303 -8.06 -15.57 17.57
N PHE A 304 -8.49 -14.63 18.41
CA PHE A 304 -8.56 -14.86 19.84
C PHE A 304 -9.52 -16.01 20.18
N GLY A 305 -10.73 -16.02 19.62
CA GLY A 305 -11.70 -17.11 19.81
C GLY A 305 -11.13 -18.48 19.42
N LEU A 306 -10.52 -18.56 18.23
CA LEU A 306 -9.90 -19.78 17.72
C LEU A 306 -8.77 -20.30 18.62
N LEU A 307 -7.91 -19.41 19.12
CA LEU A 307 -6.77 -19.79 19.96
C LEU A 307 -7.15 -20.15 21.41
N SER A 308 -8.30 -19.65 21.87
CA SER A 308 -8.78 -19.82 23.25
C SER A 308 -9.73 -21.00 23.40
N GLY A 309 -10.25 -21.54 22.29
CA GLY A 309 -11.29 -22.57 22.32
C GLY A 309 -12.67 -22.06 22.73
N THR A 310 -12.83 -20.75 22.91
CA THR A 310 -14.12 -20.08 23.14
C THR A 310 -14.67 -19.56 21.81
N PRO A 311 -15.91 -19.90 21.42
CA PRO A 311 -16.50 -19.29 20.24
C PRO A 311 -16.54 -17.77 20.41
N ALA A 312 -16.12 -17.02 19.38
CA ALA A 312 -16.09 -15.56 19.40
C ALA A 312 -17.49 -15.03 19.72
N ALA A 313 -17.63 -14.32 20.83
CA ALA A 313 -18.85 -13.61 21.15
C ALA A 313 -18.91 -12.35 20.27
N LEU A 314 -19.99 -12.25 19.49
CA LEU A 314 -20.35 -11.13 18.61
C LEU A 314 -20.47 -9.80 19.37
#